data_AF-A0A852C2N8-F1
#
_entry.id   AF-A0A852C2N8-F1
#
_cell.length_a   1.000
_cell.length_b   1.000
_cell.length_c   1.000
_cell.angle_alpha   90.00
_cell.angle_beta   90.00
_cell.angle_gamma   90.00
#
_symmetry.space_group_name_H-M   'P 1'
#
loop_
_entity.id
_entity.type
_entity.pdbx_description
1 polymer ?
#
loop_
_entity_poly.entity_id
_entity_poly.type
_entity_poly.pdbx_seq_one_letter_code
_entity_poly.pdbx_strand_id
1 'polypeptide(L)'
;MLARRQLFPGRNYLHQLQLILAVLGTPPPALLAAVGAERVRAYLQSFPPRPPLPLEALFGEVGAKEPAALALLGRMLRFDPRERVGAEEALGDPFLAKYHDPEDEPECVPAFDF
;
A
#
# COMPACT_ATOMS: atom_id res chain seq x y z
N MET A 1 -4.39 14.22 -2.90
CA MET A 1 -5.61 13.56 -3.39
C MET A 1 -6.58 13.34 -2.23
N LEU A 2 -6.43 12.37 -1.32
CA LEU A 2 -7.36 12.21 -0.17
C LEU A 2 -7.01 13.08 1.06
N ALA A 3 -5.84 12.87 1.70
CA ALA A 3 -5.48 13.57 2.95
C ALA A 3 -4.83 14.96 2.77
N ARG A 4 -4.60 15.39 1.52
CA ARG A 4 -3.83 16.62 1.15
C ARG A 4 -2.46 16.75 1.85
N ARG A 5 -1.84 15.63 2.26
CA ARG A 5 -0.52 15.53 2.90
C ARG A 5 0.16 14.21 2.51
N GLN A 6 1.46 14.10 2.77
CA GLN A 6 2.21 12.85 2.58
C GLN A 6 1.71 11.77 3.56
N LEU A 7 1.59 10.53 3.08
CA LEU A 7 1.14 9.39 3.88
C LEU A 7 2.24 8.87 4.82
N PHE A 8 3.46 8.76 4.31
CA PHE A 8 4.63 8.27 5.05
C PHE A 8 5.81 9.26 4.92
N PRO A 9 5.79 10.39 5.66
CA PRO A 9 6.86 11.40 5.61
C PRO A 9 8.09 10.99 6.45
N GLY A 10 8.77 9.91 6.06
CA GLY A 10 9.97 9.46 6.74
C GLY A 10 11.15 10.43 6.57
N ARG A 11 11.99 10.48 7.60
CA ARG A 11 13.17 11.36 7.65
C ARG A 11 14.47 10.59 7.39
N ASN A 12 14.41 9.28 7.54
CA ASN A 12 15.49 8.33 7.31
C ASN A 12 14.87 6.94 7.15
N TYR A 13 15.70 5.95 6.82
CA TYR A 13 15.29 4.57 6.57
C TYR A 13 14.48 3.94 7.71
N LEU A 14 14.93 4.07 8.96
CA LEU A 14 14.25 3.46 10.11
C LEU A 14 12.92 4.16 10.42
N HIS A 15 12.89 5.50 10.36
CA HIS A 15 11.67 6.27 10.55
C HIS A 15 10.63 5.94 9.47
N GLN A 16 11.06 5.74 8.21
CA GLN A 16 10.16 5.32 7.13
C GLN A 16 9.50 3.97 7.45
N LEU A 17 10.28 2.98 7.89
CA LEU A 17 9.74 1.67 8.28
C LEU A 17 8.75 1.81 9.45
N GLN A 18 9.08 2.60 10.47
CA GLN A 18 8.18 2.85 11.59
C GLN A 18 6.83 3.43 11.15
N LEU A 19 6.83 4.40 10.22
CA LEU A 19 5.61 5.00 9.70
C LEU A 19 4.74 4.00 8.92
N ILE A 20 5.37 3.14 8.12
CA ILE A 20 4.66 2.08 7.37
C ILE A 20 4.06 1.07 8.35
N LEU A 21 4.84 0.59 9.32
CA LEU A 21 4.39 -0.34 10.36
C LEU A 21 3.27 0.25 11.23
N ALA A 22 3.27 1.56 11.46
CA ALA A 22 2.22 2.22 12.24
C ALA A 22 0.86 2.17 11.53
N VAL A 23 0.84 2.06 10.19
CA VAL A 23 -0.40 1.98 9.40
C VAL A 23 -0.73 0.54 9.05
N LEU A 24 0.21 -0.24 8.51
CA LEU A 24 -0.03 -1.62 8.06
C LEU A 24 0.06 -2.65 9.20
N GLY A 25 0.52 -2.25 10.39
CA GLY A 25 0.73 -3.15 11.52
C GLY A 25 2.01 -3.97 11.39
N THR A 26 2.09 -5.03 12.20
CA THR A 26 3.25 -5.93 12.23
C THR A 26 3.28 -6.83 10.98
N PRO A 27 4.42 -6.95 10.28
CA PRO A 27 4.50 -7.77 9.09
C PRO A 27 4.41 -9.26 9.44
N PRO A 28 3.88 -10.10 8.54
CA PRO A 28 3.81 -11.54 8.75
C PRO A 28 5.21 -12.16 8.96
N PRO A 29 5.34 -13.24 9.75
CA PRO A 29 6.62 -13.93 9.97
C PRO A 29 7.33 -14.35 8.67
N ALA A 30 6.57 -14.77 7.65
CA ALA A 30 7.11 -15.15 6.35
C ALA A 30 7.81 -13.97 5.65
N LEU A 31 7.24 -12.77 5.75
CA LEU A 31 7.84 -11.56 5.18
C LEU A 31 9.09 -11.14 5.97
N LEU A 32 9.06 -11.23 7.30
CA LEU A 32 10.22 -10.95 8.15
C LEU A 32 11.39 -11.90 7.83
N ALA A 33 11.11 -13.16 7.55
CA ALA A 33 12.10 -14.15 7.13
C ALA A 33 12.73 -13.81 5.76
N ALA A 34 11.95 -13.24 4.84
CA ALA A 34 12.44 -12.82 3.53
C ALA A 34 13.35 -11.58 3.56
N VAL A 35 13.40 -10.83 4.67
CA VAL A 35 14.29 -9.67 4.83
C VAL A 35 15.75 -10.15 4.88
N GLY A 36 16.55 -9.86 3.86
CA GLY A 36 17.94 -10.31 3.78
C GLY A 36 18.90 -9.65 4.78
N ALA A 37 18.60 -8.43 5.22
CA ALA A 37 19.44 -7.70 6.18
C ALA A 37 19.07 -8.05 7.64
N GLU A 38 19.93 -8.81 8.32
CA GLU A 38 19.71 -9.28 9.69
C GLU A 38 19.43 -8.15 10.68
N ARG A 39 20.17 -7.03 10.59
CA ARG A 39 19.94 -5.84 11.45
C ARG A 39 18.54 -5.26 11.28
N VAL A 40 18.03 -5.23 10.04
CA VAL A 40 16.68 -4.75 9.75
C VAL A 40 15.64 -5.70 10.31
N ARG A 41 15.84 -7.01 10.13
CA ARG A 41 14.96 -8.04 10.69
C ARG A 41 14.87 -7.95 12.21
N ALA A 42 16.00 -7.89 12.91
CA ALA A 42 16.05 -7.75 14.36
C ALA A 42 15.38 -6.45 14.83
N TYR A 43 15.57 -5.35 14.09
CA TYR A 43 14.91 -4.08 14.38
C TYR A 43 13.38 -4.19 14.24
N LEU A 44 12.88 -4.77 13.14
CA LEU A 44 11.45 -5.00 12.91
C LEU A 44 10.83 -5.89 13.99
N GLN A 45 11.56 -6.91 14.45
CA GLN A 45 11.14 -7.82 15.52
C GLN A 45 11.17 -7.19 16.92
N SER A 46 11.91 -6.09 17.11
CA SER A 46 11.95 -5.40 18.41
C SER A 46 10.71 -4.57 18.69
N PHE A 47 9.88 -4.28 17.67
CA PHE A 47 8.61 -3.60 17.87
C PHE A 47 7.56 -4.53 18.50
N PRO A 48 6.72 -4.00 19.42
CA PRO A 48 5.61 -4.78 19.93
C PRO A 48 4.62 -5.09 18.78
N PRO A 49 3.98 -6.28 18.78
CA PRO A 49 2.94 -6.61 17.82
C PRO A 49 1.81 -5.57 17.82
N ARG A 50 1.38 -5.16 16.62
CA ARG A 50 0.31 -4.16 16.44
C ARG A 50 -0.61 -4.57 15.28
N PRO A 51 -1.93 -4.41 15.46
CA PRO A 51 -2.88 -4.58 14.35
C PRO A 51 -2.71 -3.44 13.33
N PRO A 52 -3.10 -3.67 12.07
CA PRO A 52 -3.21 -2.61 11.08
C PRO A 52 -4.21 -1.54 11.53
N LEU A 53 -3.90 -0.27 11.22
CA LEU A 53 -4.80 0.85 11.43
C LEU A 53 -5.84 0.87 10.29
N PRO A 54 -7.15 0.91 10.59
CA PRO A 54 -8.17 1.09 9.57
C PRO A 54 -7.93 2.38 8.76
N LEU A 55 -7.99 2.30 7.43
CA LEU A 55 -7.73 3.46 6.57
C LEU A 55 -8.77 4.56 6.78
N GLU A 56 -9.99 4.19 7.17
CA GLU A 56 -11.07 5.10 7.57
C GLU A 56 -10.62 6.02 8.71
N ALA A 57 -9.92 5.46 9.70
CA ALA A 57 -9.37 6.24 10.80
C ALA A 57 -8.23 7.17 10.36
N LEU A 58 -7.48 6.77 9.33
CA LEU A 58 -6.35 7.55 8.80
C LEU A 58 -6.79 8.72 7.91
N PHE A 59 -7.88 8.55 7.15
CA PHE A 59 -8.43 9.55 6.22
C PHE A 59 -9.66 10.30 6.77
N GLY A 60 -10.18 9.91 7.93
CA GLY A 60 -11.26 10.60 8.63
C GLY A 60 -12.54 10.73 7.78
N GLU A 61 -13.21 11.87 7.89
CA GLU A 61 -14.45 12.14 7.14
C GLU A 61 -14.28 12.07 5.62
N VAL A 62 -13.09 12.40 5.10
CA VAL A 62 -12.82 12.35 3.67
C VAL A 62 -12.80 10.90 3.18
N GLY A 63 -12.19 10.01 3.96
CA GLY A 63 -12.20 8.58 3.68
C GLY A 63 -13.60 7.97 3.79
N ALA A 64 -14.39 8.41 4.77
CA ALA A 64 -15.76 7.90 4.97
C ALA A 64 -16.72 8.26 3.82
N LYS A 65 -16.48 9.36 3.10
CA LYS A 65 -17.29 9.77 1.95
C LYS A 65 -16.98 8.98 0.67
N GLU A 66 -15.83 8.32 0.61
CA GLU A 66 -15.32 7.63 -0.59
C GLU A 66 -14.84 6.20 -0.23
N PRO A 67 -15.74 5.29 0.17
CA PRO A 67 -15.35 3.95 0.62
C PRO A 67 -14.68 3.12 -0.49
N ALA A 68 -15.06 3.31 -1.75
CA ALA A 68 -14.43 2.63 -2.89
C ALA A 68 -12.94 3.06 -3.04
N ALA A 69 -12.63 4.33 -2.79
CA ALA A 69 -11.25 4.82 -2.84
C ALA A 69 -10.38 4.17 -1.76
N LEU A 70 -10.92 3.99 -0.55
CA LEU A 70 -10.22 3.33 0.54
C LEU A 70 -10.03 1.84 0.29
N ALA A 71 -11.03 1.17 -0.29
CA ALA A 71 -10.96 -0.23 -0.65
C ALA A 71 -9.82 -0.48 -1.67
N LEU A 72 -9.78 0.31 -2.74
CA LEU A 72 -8.71 0.24 -3.74
C LEU A 72 -7.34 0.55 -3.11
N LEU A 73 -7.25 1.60 -2.29
CA LEU A 73 -6.01 1.95 -1.59
C LEU A 73 -5.52 0.81 -0.67
N GLY A 74 -6.43 0.13 0.02
CA GLY A 74 -6.12 -1.04 0.85
C GLY A 74 -5.61 -2.24 0.05
N ARG A 75 -6.03 -2.40 -1.21
CA ARG A 75 -5.49 -3.43 -2.12
C ARG A 75 -4.12 -3.06 -2.67
N MET A 76 -3.80 -1.77 -2.78
CA MET A 76 -2.47 -1.30 -3.20
C MET A 76 -1.44 -1.34 -2.07
N LEU A 77 -1.83 -0.98 -0.84
CA LEU A 77 -0.94 -0.88 0.32
C LEU A 77 -0.76 -2.22 1.04
N ARG A 78 -0.03 -3.15 0.41
CA ARG A 78 0.35 -4.44 1.00
C ARG A 78 1.86 -4.58 1.16
N PHE A 79 2.27 -5.29 2.21
CA PHE A 79 3.67 -5.61 2.45
C PHE A 79 4.23 -6.51 1.35
N ASP A 80 3.53 -7.62 1.08
CA ASP A 80 3.90 -8.55 0.03
C ASP A 80 3.55 -7.95 -1.34
N PRO A 81 4.52 -7.77 -2.25
CA PRO A 81 4.24 -7.27 -3.60
C PRO A 81 3.24 -8.12 -4.37
N ARG A 82 3.19 -9.43 -4.09
CA ARG A 82 2.30 -10.39 -4.76
C ARG A 82 0.83 -10.27 -4.33
N GLU A 83 0.59 -9.64 -3.19
CA GLU A 83 -0.76 -9.36 -2.68
C GLU A 83 -1.30 -8.02 -3.17
N ARG A 84 -0.50 -7.22 -3.88
CA ARG A 84 -0.93 -5.92 -4.40
C ARG A 84 -1.73 -6.12 -5.67
N VAL A 85 -2.80 -5.33 -5.80
CA VAL A 85 -3.58 -5.22 -7.04
C VAL A 85 -2.69 -4.78 -8.20
N GLY A 86 -2.85 -5.43 -9.36
CA GLY A 86 -2.19 -5.01 -10.60
C GLY A 86 -2.74 -3.68 -11.14
N ALA A 87 -2.02 -3.03 -12.04
CA ALA A 87 -2.50 -1.78 -12.64
C ALA A 87 -3.80 -1.98 -13.44
N GLU A 88 -3.85 -3.00 -14.29
CA GLU A 88 -5.04 -3.41 -15.05
C GLU A 88 -6.22 -3.76 -14.14
N GLU A 89 -5.96 -4.61 -13.13
CA GLU A 89 -6.99 -5.00 -12.15
C GLU A 89 -7.53 -3.81 -11.34
N ALA A 90 -6.71 -2.78 -11.12
CA ALA A 90 -7.13 -1.54 -10.47
C ALA A 90 -8.01 -0.67 -11.37
N LEU A 91 -7.81 -0.66 -12.70
CA LEU A 91 -8.65 0.08 -13.65
C LEU A 91 -10.10 -0.41 -13.64
N GLY A 92 -10.31 -1.71 -13.47
CA GLY A 92 -11.64 -2.32 -13.29
C GLY A 92 -12.29 -2.12 -11.91
N ASP A 93 -11.66 -1.40 -10.97
CA ASP A 93 -12.21 -1.19 -9.62
C ASP A 93 -13.44 -0.24 -9.64
N PRO A 94 -14.46 -0.47 -8.79
CA PRO A 94 -15.63 0.42 -8.69
C PRO A 94 -15.30 1.90 -8.50
N PHE A 95 -14.15 2.22 -7.89
CA PHE A 95 -13.71 3.61 -7.74
C PHE A 95 -13.40 4.29 -9.08
N LEU A 96 -12.89 3.56 -10.08
CA LEU A 96 -12.50 4.07 -11.39
C LEU A 96 -13.54 3.82 -12.48
N ALA A 97 -14.63 3.10 -12.16
CA ALA A 97 -15.69 2.70 -13.10
C ALA A 97 -16.29 3.85 -13.93
N LYS A 98 -16.26 5.10 -13.45
CA LYS A 98 -16.72 6.27 -14.22
C LYS A 98 -15.88 6.53 -15.48
N TYR A 99 -14.60 6.18 -15.45
CA TYR A 99 -13.63 6.49 -16.49
C TYR A 99 -13.06 5.25 -17.17
N HIS A 100 -13.32 4.06 -16.62
CA HIS A 100 -12.80 2.81 -17.14
C HIS A 100 -13.34 2.53 -18.55
N ASP A 101 -12.44 2.39 -19.51
CA ASP A 101 -12.74 2.04 -20.91
C ASP A 101 -11.63 1.13 -21.46
N PRO A 102 -11.85 -0.20 -21.54
CA PRO A 102 -10.84 -1.15 -22.01
C PRO A 102 -10.31 -0.86 -23.42
N GLU A 103 -11.11 -0.20 -24.29
CA GLU A 103 -10.69 0.11 -25.66
C GLU A 103 -9.76 1.35 -25.72
N ASP A 104 -9.77 2.20 -24.68
CA ASP A 104 -8.91 3.38 -24.52
C ASP A 104 -7.80 3.16 -23.47
N GLU A 105 -7.56 1.91 -23.07
CA GLU A 105 -6.56 1.48 -22.09
C GLU A 105 -5.52 0.50 -22.72
N PRO A 106 -4.69 0.94 -23.70
CA PRO A 106 -3.82 0.04 -24.45
C PRO A 106 -2.58 -0.43 -23.68
N GLU A 107 -2.10 -1.62 -24.02
CA GLU A 107 -0.81 -2.14 -23.57
C GLU A 107 0.36 -1.63 -24.45
N CYS A 108 1.54 -1.53 -23.86
CA CYS A 108 2.76 -1.19 -24.59
C CYS A 108 3.34 -2.43 -25.28
N VAL A 109 3.37 -2.43 -26.62
CA VAL A 109 3.95 -3.49 -27.44
C VAL A 109 4.85 -2.88 -28.52
N PRO A 110 6.12 -3.32 -28.69
CA PRO A 110 6.80 -4.39 -27.94
C PRO A 110 7.24 -3.94 -26.54
N ALA A 111 7.57 -4.92 -25.70
CA ALA A 111 8.18 -4.66 -24.40
C ALA A 111 9.54 -3.93 -24.56
N PHE A 112 9.87 -3.11 -23.58
CA PHE A 112 11.17 -2.42 -23.50
C PHE A 112 12.30 -3.42 -23.23
N ASP A 113 13.44 -3.23 -23.90
CA ASP A 113 14.68 -4.00 -23.70
C ASP A 113 15.66 -3.17 -22.85
N PHE A 114 16.09 -3.72 -21.69
CA PHE A 114 16.78 -3.00 -20.60
C PHE A 114 18.30 -2.97 -20.70
#